data_AF-A0AAW9GXU6-F1
#
_entry.id   AF-A0AAW9GXU6-F1
#
_cell.length_a   1.000
_cell.length_b   1.000
_cell.length_c   1.000
_cell.angle_alpha   90.00
_cell.angle_beta   90.00
_cell.angle_gamma   90.00
#
_symmetry.space_group_name_H-M   'P 1'
#
loop_
_entity.id
_entity.type
_entity.pdbx_description
1 polymer ?
#
loop_
_entity_poly.entity_id
_entity_poly.type
_entity_poly.pdbx_seq_one_letter_code
_entity_poly.pdbx_strand_id
1 'polypeptide(L)'
;MKKHFLATAALLVGSAVGLPALAAENPMDHAGAQHNMYLGCLMDLNPSHDQALTLLVKKCGYAPGMPMEQFIATQQPIIDGIDPTRSVTENLTGLRQRFSAEEFAFVVRIDQIVENADDLEAAAAQFEELERDALAKLDPTSRNGALILGGLSVARHSTRYWSRQAAESGQFAAEGGTSKRKGRFWKWLGVIAADVISYFQSENPGTAATSSDDAYTLFFEGFGF
;
A
#
# COMPACT_ATOMS: atom_id res chain seq x y z
N MET A 1 -10.39 -51.14 63.49
CA MET A 1 -11.12 -49.92 63.88
C MET A 1 -10.99 -48.88 62.77
N LYS A 2 -12.13 -48.34 62.32
CA LYS A 2 -12.20 -47.19 61.40
C LYS A 2 -11.54 -45.96 62.03
N LYS A 3 -10.87 -45.11 61.23
CA LYS A 3 -11.22 -43.69 61.07
C LYS A 3 -10.36 -43.03 59.97
N HIS A 4 -11.05 -42.20 59.20
CA HIS A 4 -10.66 -41.52 57.98
C HIS A 4 -9.75 -40.32 58.26
N PHE A 5 -8.80 -40.03 57.37
CA PHE A 5 -8.37 -38.65 57.12
C PHE A 5 -8.16 -38.42 55.61
N LEU A 6 -9.17 -37.71 55.09
CA LEU A 6 -9.31 -36.87 53.91
C LEU A 6 -8.11 -36.73 52.95
N ALA A 7 -8.39 -37.08 51.70
CA ALA A 7 -7.66 -36.64 50.52
C ALA A 7 -7.95 -35.16 50.24
N THR A 8 -6.91 -34.37 50.07
CA THR A 8 -7.01 -33.02 49.50
C THR A 8 -6.40 -33.08 48.10
N ALA A 9 -7.27 -33.18 47.09
CA ALA A 9 -6.90 -33.01 45.70
C ALA A 9 -6.63 -31.52 45.44
N ALA A 10 -5.36 -31.16 45.25
CA ALA A 10 -5.01 -29.85 44.72
C ALA A 10 -5.21 -29.86 43.20
N LEU A 11 -6.30 -29.24 42.75
CA LEU A 11 -6.50 -28.83 41.37
C LEU A 11 -5.40 -27.82 40.99
N LEU A 12 -4.44 -28.25 40.15
CA LEU A 12 -3.57 -27.32 39.44
C LEU A 12 -4.37 -26.71 38.28
N VAL A 13 -5.01 -25.59 38.59
CA VAL A 13 -5.64 -24.69 37.63
C VAL A 13 -4.55 -24.00 36.82
N GLY A 14 -4.64 -24.17 35.50
CA GLY A 14 -4.32 -23.21 34.45
C GLY A 14 -3.20 -22.20 34.69
N SER A 15 -2.09 -22.40 34.01
CA SER A 15 -1.30 -21.31 33.45
C SER A 15 -0.71 -21.79 32.13
N ALA A 16 -1.57 -21.93 31.12
CA ALA A 16 -1.10 -21.82 29.76
C ALA A 16 -0.64 -20.37 29.61
N VAL A 17 0.66 -20.15 29.83
CA VAL A 17 1.33 -18.93 29.40
C VAL A 17 1.26 -18.99 27.88
N GLY A 18 0.19 -18.40 27.33
CA GLY A 18 0.07 -18.17 25.91
C GLY A 18 1.23 -17.28 25.53
N LEU A 19 2.26 -17.87 24.93
CA LEU A 19 3.21 -17.12 24.13
C LEU A 19 2.37 -16.27 23.17
N PRO A 20 2.60 -14.95 23.06
CA PRO A 20 1.90 -14.15 22.07
C PRO A 20 2.14 -14.85 20.73
N ALA A 21 1.06 -15.24 20.06
CA ALA A 21 1.15 -15.68 18.68
C ALA A 21 1.89 -14.56 17.96
N LEU A 22 3.11 -14.84 17.48
CA LEU A 22 3.81 -13.91 16.62
C LEU A 22 2.86 -13.62 15.47
N ALA A 23 2.39 -12.38 15.36
CA ALA A 23 1.53 -12.00 14.26
C ALA A 23 2.26 -12.39 12.99
N ALA A 24 1.62 -13.21 12.15
CA ALA A 24 2.21 -13.59 10.88
C ALA A 24 2.48 -12.30 10.10
N GLU A 25 3.75 -12.02 9.81
CA GLU A 25 4.14 -10.86 9.02
C GLU A 25 3.73 -11.09 7.56
N ASN A 26 3.42 -10.01 6.84
CA ASN A 26 3.10 -10.12 5.43
C ASN A 26 4.34 -10.62 4.65
N PRO A 27 4.33 -11.80 4.01
CA PRO A 27 5.48 -12.28 3.24
C PRO A 27 5.82 -11.37 2.04
N MET A 28 4.87 -10.53 1.62
CA MET A 28 5.03 -9.54 0.56
C MET A 28 5.32 -8.13 1.11
N ASP A 29 5.67 -7.97 2.39
CA ASP A 29 5.97 -6.66 3.00
C ASP A 29 7.13 -5.91 2.29
N HIS A 30 8.04 -6.66 1.69
CA HIS A 30 9.14 -6.11 0.91
C HIS A 30 8.66 -5.27 -0.28
N ALA A 31 7.47 -5.49 -0.82
CA ALA A 31 6.92 -4.69 -1.92
C ALA A 31 6.72 -3.23 -1.50
N GLY A 32 6.06 -2.99 -0.37
CA GLY A 32 5.87 -1.64 0.17
C GLY A 32 7.16 -1.00 0.67
N ALA A 33 8.06 -1.79 1.26
CA ALA A 33 9.37 -1.29 1.69
C ALA A 33 10.23 -0.83 0.49
N GLN A 34 10.28 -1.62 -0.59
CA GLN A 34 10.99 -1.27 -1.81
C GLN A 34 10.34 -0.07 -2.51
N HIS A 35 9.00 -0.03 -2.58
CA HIS A 35 8.26 1.12 -3.09
C HIS A 35 8.74 2.43 -2.44
N ASN A 36 8.71 2.51 -1.10
CA ASN A 36 9.11 3.72 -0.39
C ASN A 36 10.60 4.07 -0.55
N MET A 37 11.47 3.05 -0.64
CA MET A 37 12.88 3.26 -0.90
C MET A 37 13.11 3.96 -2.25
N TYR A 38 12.42 3.49 -3.30
CA TYR A 38 12.52 4.08 -4.63
C TYR A 38 11.84 5.44 -4.72
N LEU A 39 10.66 5.57 -4.10
CA LEU A 39 9.93 6.84 -4.04
C LEU A 39 10.76 7.93 -3.39
N GLY A 40 11.38 7.65 -2.23
CA GLY A 40 12.24 8.63 -1.56
C GLY A 40 13.38 9.13 -2.46
N CYS A 41 14.02 8.21 -3.19
CA CYS A 41 15.06 8.59 -4.15
C CYS A 41 14.51 9.43 -5.33
N LEU A 42 13.35 9.09 -5.87
CA LEU A 42 12.73 9.86 -6.95
C LEU A 42 12.35 11.28 -6.49
N MET A 43 11.75 11.40 -5.30
CA MET A 43 11.43 12.70 -4.69
C MET A 43 12.68 13.58 -4.49
N ASP A 44 13.83 12.98 -4.12
CA ASP A 44 15.10 13.70 -3.99
C ASP A 44 15.66 14.17 -5.36
N LEU A 45 15.38 13.42 -6.43
CA LEU A 45 15.85 13.72 -7.79
C LEU A 45 14.91 14.66 -8.56
N ASN A 46 13.63 14.72 -8.17
CA ASN A 46 12.57 15.48 -8.82
C ASN A 46 12.56 15.32 -10.36
N PRO A 47 12.40 14.08 -10.88
CA PRO A 47 12.41 13.82 -12.31
C PRO A 47 11.19 14.44 -13.01
N SER A 48 11.31 14.68 -14.31
CA SER A 48 10.12 14.76 -15.15
C SER A 48 9.54 13.36 -15.37
N HIS A 49 8.24 13.26 -15.62
CA HIS A 49 7.53 12.04 -16.00
C HIS A 49 8.32 11.09 -16.94
N ASP A 50 8.77 11.60 -18.12
CA ASP A 50 9.51 10.81 -19.12
C ASP A 50 10.89 10.29 -18.64
N GLN A 51 11.41 10.83 -17.54
CA GLN A 51 12.73 10.50 -17.00
C GLN A 51 12.65 9.58 -15.79
N ALA A 52 11.51 9.49 -15.11
CA ALA A 52 11.40 8.85 -13.81
C ALA A 52 11.85 7.39 -13.82
N LEU A 53 11.39 6.56 -14.78
CA LEU A 53 11.84 5.17 -14.92
C LEU A 53 13.33 5.05 -15.28
N THR A 54 13.87 6.01 -16.04
CA THR A 54 15.31 6.04 -16.37
C THR A 54 16.14 6.33 -15.12
N LEU A 55 15.74 7.32 -14.31
CA LEU A 55 16.44 7.67 -13.08
C LEU A 55 16.27 6.61 -12.00
N LEU A 56 15.11 5.96 -11.93
CA LEU A 56 14.87 4.80 -11.07
C LEU A 56 15.95 3.72 -11.26
N VAL A 57 16.25 3.37 -12.52
CA VAL A 57 17.29 2.37 -12.85
C VAL A 57 18.70 2.94 -12.66
N LYS A 58 18.98 4.13 -13.20
CA LYS A 58 20.34 4.67 -13.27
C LYS A 58 20.85 5.28 -11.97
N LYS A 59 19.95 5.78 -11.12
CA LYS A 59 20.29 6.59 -9.94
C LYS A 59 19.75 6.00 -8.65
N CYS A 60 18.53 5.45 -8.67
CA CYS A 60 17.93 4.83 -7.48
C CYS A 60 18.29 3.34 -7.31
N GLY A 61 19.09 2.78 -8.22
CA GLY A 61 19.62 1.42 -8.09
C GLY A 61 18.59 0.32 -8.31
N TYR A 62 17.45 0.64 -8.95
CA TYR A 62 16.48 -0.38 -9.33
C TYR A 62 17.08 -1.33 -10.37
N ALA A 63 17.01 -2.63 -10.11
CA ALA A 63 17.51 -3.68 -10.99
C ALA A 63 16.32 -4.40 -11.66
N PRO A 64 15.90 -4.00 -12.88
CA PRO A 64 14.68 -4.51 -13.52
C PRO A 64 14.78 -5.98 -13.99
N GLY A 65 15.95 -6.62 -13.89
CA GLY A 65 16.17 -7.98 -14.39
C GLY A 65 16.11 -8.11 -15.93
N MET A 66 15.99 -6.99 -16.64
CA MET A 66 15.92 -6.89 -18.10
C MET A 66 16.62 -5.60 -18.57
N PRO A 67 16.89 -5.43 -19.88
CA PRO A 67 17.42 -4.17 -20.41
C PRO A 67 16.53 -2.98 -20.03
N MET A 68 17.15 -1.85 -19.69
CA MET A 68 16.45 -0.65 -19.21
C MET A 68 15.44 -0.13 -20.24
N GLU A 69 15.78 -0.15 -21.52
CA GLU A 69 14.91 0.30 -22.61
C GLU A 69 13.67 -0.60 -22.72
N GLN A 70 13.84 -1.90 -22.51
CA GLN A 70 12.72 -2.86 -22.48
C GLN A 70 11.85 -2.66 -21.24
N PHE A 71 12.46 -2.40 -20.09
CA PHE A 71 11.75 -2.06 -18.86
C PHE A 71 10.88 -0.81 -19.05
N ILE A 72 11.45 0.29 -19.57
CA ILE A 72 10.72 1.53 -19.84
C ILE A 72 9.58 1.27 -20.84
N ALA A 73 9.85 0.59 -21.95
CA ALA A 73 8.83 0.29 -22.96
C ALA A 73 7.67 -0.57 -22.43
N THR A 74 7.90 -1.35 -21.37
CA THR A 74 6.87 -2.20 -20.74
C THR A 74 6.10 -1.44 -19.67
N GLN A 75 6.77 -0.59 -18.88
CA GLN A 75 6.21 0.03 -17.68
C GLN A 75 5.62 1.41 -17.94
N GLN A 76 6.19 2.20 -18.85
CA GLN A 76 5.69 3.55 -19.14
C GLN A 76 4.21 3.54 -19.56
N PRO A 77 3.75 2.65 -20.48
CA PRO A 77 2.34 2.63 -20.87
C PRO A 77 1.37 2.26 -19.73
N ILE A 78 1.86 1.54 -18.71
CA ILE A 78 1.07 1.24 -17.51
C ILE A 78 0.88 2.52 -16.70
N ILE A 79 1.96 3.28 -16.46
CA ILE A 79 1.92 4.55 -15.74
C ILE A 79 1.01 5.55 -16.47
N ASP A 80 1.20 5.71 -17.78
CA ASP A 80 0.43 6.65 -18.62
C ASP A 80 -1.08 6.31 -18.65
N GLY A 81 -1.42 5.04 -18.41
CA GLY A 81 -2.79 4.55 -18.40
C GLY A 81 -3.54 4.75 -17.08
N ILE A 82 -2.85 5.18 -16.02
CA ILE A 82 -3.47 5.40 -14.70
C ILE A 82 -4.20 6.73 -14.68
N ASP A 83 -5.50 6.69 -14.38
CA ASP A 83 -6.28 7.87 -14.04
C ASP A 83 -6.46 7.92 -12.52
N PRO A 84 -5.65 8.70 -11.78
CA PRO A 84 -5.69 8.74 -10.32
C PRO A 84 -6.94 9.45 -9.77
N THR A 85 -7.80 9.98 -10.65
CA THR A 85 -9.10 10.57 -10.26
C THR A 85 -10.24 9.55 -10.25
N ARG A 86 -9.99 8.35 -10.80
CA ARG A 86 -10.94 7.22 -10.77
C ARG A 86 -10.63 6.28 -9.62
N SER A 87 -11.62 5.46 -9.28
CA SER A 87 -11.44 4.41 -8.28
C SER A 87 -10.39 3.37 -8.73
N VAL A 88 -9.81 2.66 -7.76
CA VAL A 88 -8.89 1.54 -7.98
C VAL A 88 -9.60 0.46 -8.80
N THR A 89 -10.85 0.13 -8.47
CA THR A 89 -11.61 -0.89 -9.22
C THR A 89 -11.88 -0.50 -10.67
N GLU A 90 -12.16 0.77 -10.97
CA GLU A 90 -12.33 1.25 -12.35
C GLU A 90 -11.02 1.15 -13.15
N ASN A 91 -9.89 1.58 -12.57
CA ASN A 91 -8.57 1.46 -13.20
C ASN A 91 -8.18 -0.02 -13.44
N LEU A 92 -8.63 -0.93 -12.57
CA LEU A 92 -8.32 -2.36 -12.66
C LEU A 92 -9.40 -3.18 -13.38
N THR A 93 -10.31 -2.56 -14.12
CA THR A 93 -11.38 -3.26 -14.85
C THR A 93 -10.84 -4.39 -15.74
N GLY A 94 -9.72 -4.15 -16.43
CA GLY A 94 -9.05 -5.16 -17.28
C GLY A 94 -8.47 -6.35 -16.50
N LEU A 95 -8.22 -6.18 -15.20
CA LEU A 95 -7.70 -7.23 -14.31
C LEU A 95 -8.78 -7.89 -13.47
N ARG A 96 -10.04 -7.43 -13.51
CA ARG A 96 -11.14 -8.00 -12.70
C ARG A 96 -11.26 -9.51 -12.82
N GLN A 97 -11.18 -10.04 -14.05
CA GLN A 97 -11.35 -11.48 -14.33
C GLN A 97 -10.17 -12.33 -13.86
N ARG A 98 -9.03 -11.70 -13.52
CA ARG A 98 -7.90 -12.41 -12.93
C ARG A 98 -8.18 -12.85 -11.51
N PHE A 99 -9.02 -12.10 -10.78
CA PHE A 99 -9.28 -12.32 -9.36
C PHE A 99 -10.57 -13.10 -9.13
N SER A 100 -10.55 -14.01 -8.14
CA SER A 100 -11.76 -14.57 -7.58
C SER A 100 -12.65 -13.47 -6.96
N ALA A 101 -13.91 -13.78 -6.65
CA ALA A 101 -14.78 -12.82 -5.97
C ALA A 101 -14.24 -12.43 -4.58
N GLU A 102 -13.63 -13.38 -3.87
CA GLU A 102 -13.02 -13.15 -2.55
C GLU A 102 -11.75 -12.30 -2.66
N GLU A 103 -10.90 -12.60 -3.64
CA GLU A 103 -9.69 -11.81 -3.92
C GLU A 103 -10.03 -10.38 -4.31
N PHE A 104 -10.98 -10.19 -5.23
CA PHE A 104 -11.37 -8.86 -5.68
C PHE A 104 -12.08 -8.03 -4.59
N ALA A 105 -12.67 -8.67 -3.58
CA ALA A 105 -13.28 -7.95 -2.46
C ALA A 105 -12.24 -7.13 -1.67
N PHE A 106 -10.98 -7.53 -1.65
CA PHE A 106 -9.91 -6.71 -1.07
C PHE A 106 -9.63 -5.44 -1.87
N VAL A 107 -9.69 -5.52 -3.20
CA VAL A 107 -9.56 -4.35 -4.08
C VAL A 107 -10.71 -3.38 -3.86
N VAL A 108 -11.95 -3.90 -3.73
CA VAL A 108 -13.12 -3.06 -3.39
C VAL A 108 -12.96 -2.39 -2.01
N ARG A 109 -12.40 -3.09 -1.03
CA ARG A 109 -12.15 -2.51 0.30
C ARG A 109 -11.07 -1.42 0.26
N ILE A 110 -10.10 -1.49 -0.65
CA ILE A 110 -9.15 -0.39 -0.86
C ILE A 110 -9.91 0.88 -1.32
N ASP A 111 -10.83 0.76 -2.29
CA ASP A 111 -11.66 1.90 -2.71
C ASP A 111 -12.47 2.49 -1.56
N GLN A 112 -13.07 1.63 -0.73
CA GLN A 112 -13.83 2.08 0.44
C GLN A 112 -12.97 2.87 1.43
N ILE A 113 -11.72 2.47 1.65
CA ILE A 113 -10.78 3.21 2.50
C ILE A 113 -10.44 4.56 1.88
N VAL A 114 -10.06 4.57 0.59
CA VAL A 114 -9.72 5.79 -0.16
C VAL A 114 -10.88 6.80 -0.17
N GLU A 115 -12.12 6.33 -0.29
CA GLU A 115 -13.31 7.19 -0.33
C GLU A 115 -13.74 7.70 1.06
N ASN A 116 -13.56 6.88 2.11
CA ASN A 116 -14.22 7.11 3.40
C ASN A 116 -13.29 7.43 4.56
N ALA A 117 -11.97 7.29 4.42
CA ALA A 117 -11.04 7.65 5.49
C ALA A 117 -11.13 9.15 5.85
N ASP A 118 -11.19 9.44 7.14
CA ASP A 118 -11.29 10.82 7.65
C ASP A 118 -9.99 11.61 7.46
N ASP A 119 -8.85 10.93 7.55
CA ASP A 119 -7.50 11.43 7.36
C ASP A 119 -6.53 10.28 7.03
N LEU A 120 -5.24 10.60 6.84
CA LEU A 120 -4.22 9.61 6.49
C LEU A 120 -3.86 8.67 7.66
N GLU A 121 -4.03 9.08 8.90
CA GLU A 121 -3.80 8.20 10.07
C GLU A 121 -4.90 7.13 10.14
N ALA A 122 -6.16 7.55 9.95
CA ALA A 122 -7.31 6.66 9.83
C ALA A 122 -7.18 5.72 8.62
N ALA A 123 -6.69 6.22 7.48
CA ALA A 123 -6.42 5.37 6.31
C ALA A 123 -5.33 4.33 6.60
N ALA A 124 -4.22 4.74 7.25
CA ALA A 124 -3.13 3.84 7.59
C ALA A 124 -3.59 2.69 8.50
N ALA A 125 -4.39 3.00 9.52
CA ALA A 125 -4.97 2.00 10.42
C ALA A 125 -5.89 1.02 9.66
N GLN A 126 -6.74 1.53 8.76
CA GLN A 126 -7.64 0.70 7.95
C GLN A 126 -6.89 -0.19 6.95
N PHE A 127 -5.82 0.30 6.30
CA PHE A 127 -4.99 -0.52 5.41
C PHE A 127 -4.26 -1.61 6.17
N GLU A 128 -3.77 -1.33 7.38
CA GLU A 128 -3.12 -2.33 8.23
C GLU A 128 -4.11 -3.42 8.68
N GLU A 129 -5.35 -3.05 9.00
CA GLU A 129 -6.41 -4.01 9.28
C GLU A 129 -6.77 -4.85 8.05
N LEU A 130 -6.89 -4.22 6.88
CA LEU A 130 -7.17 -4.91 5.63
C LEU A 130 -6.07 -5.89 5.24
N GLU A 131 -4.80 -5.54 5.46
CA GLU A 131 -3.65 -6.42 5.24
C GLU A 131 -3.68 -7.63 6.19
N ARG A 132 -3.98 -7.43 7.48
CA ARG A 132 -4.16 -8.55 8.43
C ARG A 132 -5.29 -9.48 8.02
N ASP A 133 -6.43 -8.93 7.58
CA ASP A 133 -7.56 -9.70 7.07
C ASP A 133 -7.18 -10.52 5.83
N ALA A 134 -6.38 -9.94 4.94
CA ALA A 134 -5.90 -10.61 3.73
C ALA A 134 -4.95 -11.76 4.09
N LEU A 135 -4.03 -11.56 5.03
CA LEU A 135 -3.12 -12.61 5.51
C LEU A 135 -3.84 -13.81 6.11
N ALA A 136 -4.99 -13.58 6.75
CA ALA A 136 -5.78 -14.64 7.34
C ALA A 136 -6.59 -15.45 6.30
N LYS A 137 -6.84 -14.90 5.10
CA LYS A 137 -7.77 -15.46 4.11
C LYS A 137 -7.13 -15.90 2.80
N LEU A 138 -6.06 -15.23 2.38
CA LEU A 138 -5.43 -15.47 1.09
C LEU A 138 -4.24 -16.41 1.24
N ASP A 139 -4.02 -17.23 0.21
CA ASP A 139 -2.81 -18.03 0.08
C ASP A 139 -1.66 -17.16 -0.46
N PRO A 140 -0.63 -16.85 0.35
CA PRO A 140 0.49 -16.01 -0.09
C PRO A 140 1.39 -16.68 -1.14
N THR A 141 1.26 -17.99 -1.36
CA THR A 141 2.02 -18.72 -2.39
C THR A 141 1.31 -18.70 -3.74
N SER A 142 0.01 -18.37 -3.76
CA SER A 142 -0.74 -18.15 -4.98
C SER A 142 -0.35 -16.81 -5.62
N ARG A 143 -0.34 -16.75 -6.96
CA ARG A 143 0.03 -15.53 -7.69
C ARG A 143 -0.86 -14.33 -7.31
N ASN A 144 -2.16 -14.53 -7.16
CA ASN A 144 -3.10 -13.46 -6.85
C ASN A 144 -3.11 -13.10 -5.37
N GLY A 145 -2.99 -14.08 -4.47
CA GLY A 145 -2.85 -13.83 -3.05
C GLY A 145 -1.58 -13.01 -2.75
N ALA A 146 -0.44 -13.40 -3.35
CA ALA A 146 0.79 -12.62 -3.27
C ALA A 146 0.62 -11.20 -3.83
N LEU A 147 -0.07 -11.05 -4.97
CA LEU A 147 -0.30 -9.74 -5.58
C LEU A 147 -1.15 -8.83 -4.69
N ILE A 148 -2.24 -9.34 -4.10
CA ILE A 148 -3.08 -8.55 -3.17
C ILE A 148 -2.30 -8.17 -1.92
N LEU A 149 -1.57 -9.12 -1.35
CA LEU A 149 -0.72 -8.87 -0.18
C LEU A 149 0.37 -7.83 -0.49
N GLY A 150 0.98 -7.88 -1.67
CA GLY A 150 1.93 -6.87 -2.12
C GLY A 150 1.28 -5.49 -2.30
N GLY A 151 0.10 -5.43 -2.91
CA GLY A 151 -0.64 -4.17 -3.08
C GLY A 151 -1.06 -3.55 -1.75
N LEU A 152 -1.46 -4.36 -0.76
CA LEU A 152 -1.78 -3.89 0.59
C LEU A 152 -0.53 -3.44 1.36
N SER A 153 0.60 -4.10 1.15
CA SER A 153 1.89 -3.62 1.67
C SER A 153 2.24 -2.25 1.08
N VAL A 154 2.12 -2.08 -0.24
CA VAL A 154 2.32 -0.78 -0.92
C VAL A 154 1.37 0.29 -0.34
N ALA A 155 0.07 -0.01 -0.22
CA ALA A 155 -0.90 0.92 0.37
C ALA A 155 -0.48 1.37 1.78
N ARG A 156 -0.13 0.43 2.66
CA ARG A 156 0.27 0.73 4.05
C ARG A 156 1.55 1.56 4.11
N HIS A 157 2.58 1.16 3.36
CA HIS A 157 3.87 1.85 3.34
C HIS A 157 3.75 3.24 2.72
N SER A 158 3.05 3.36 1.59
CA SER A 158 2.77 4.64 0.93
C SER A 158 2.02 5.60 1.84
N THR A 159 0.96 5.13 2.50
CA THR A 159 0.19 5.97 3.43
C THR A 159 1.07 6.53 4.55
N ARG A 160 1.97 5.71 5.11
CA ARG A 160 2.92 6.15 6.15
C ARG A 160 3.93 7.17 5.61
N TYR A 161 4.46 6.94 4.40
CA TYR A 161 5.39 7.86 3.74
C TYR A 161 4.76 9.24 3.55
N TRP A 162 3.60 9.28 2.89
CA TRP A 162 2.91 10.54 2.59
C TRP A 162 2.34 11.24 3.82
N SER A 163 1.91 10.49 4.84
CA SER A 163 1.53 11.07 6.14
C SER A 163 2.69 11.85 6.75
N ARG A 164 3.90 11.28 6.72
CA ARG A 164 5.10 11.92 7.22
C ARG A 164 5.46 13.14 6.37
N GLN A 165 5.47 13.01 5.05
CA GLN A 165 5.80 14.10 4.13
C GLN A 165 4.84 15.29 4.28
N ALA A 166 3.55 15.03 4.40
CA ALA A 166 2.53 16.06 4.58
C ALA A 166 2.64 16.78 5.93
N ALA A 167 3.09 16.06 6.98
CA ALA A 167 3.39 16.66 8.28
C ALA A 167 4.65 17.54 8.24
N GLU A 168 5.72 17.06 7.61
CA GLU A 168 7.01 17.78 7.51
C GLU A 168 6.91 19.03 6.62
N SER A 169 6.13 18.97 5.53
CA SER A 169 5.93 20.08 4.59
C SER A 169 4.94 21.15 5.09
N GLY A 170 4.28 20.94 6.23
CA GLY A 170 3.27 21.86 6.76
C GLY A 170 2.01 21.99 5.91
N GLN A 171 1.82 21.12 4.91
CA GLN A 171 0.68 21.16 3.99
C GLN A 171 -0.66 20.94 4.72
N PHE A 172 -0.66 20.23 5.85
CA PHE A 172 -1.83 20.12 6.72
C PHE A 172 -2.26 21.43 7.39
N ALA A 173 -1.35 22.40 7.53
CA ALA A 173 -1.60 23.71 8.12
C ALA A 173 -1.94 24.78 7.06
N ALA A 174 -1.46 24.62 5.81
CA ALA A 174 -1.64 25.59 4.73
C ALA A 174 -3.06 25.57 4.10
N GLU A 175 -3.73 24.41 4.09
CA GLU A 175 -5.12 24.30 3.62
C GLU A 175 -6.11 24.71 4.73
N GLY A 176 -6.42 26.02 4.78
CA GLY A 176 -7.22 26.69 5.80
C GLY A 176 -8.49 25.95 6.27
N GLY A 177 -8.89 26.22 7.52
CA GLY A 177 -9.97 25.54 8.28
C GLY A 177 -11.39 25.62 7.73
N THR A 178 -11.58 26.04 6.48
CA THR A 178 -12.87 26.13 5.78
C THR A 178 -13.11 25.04 4.74
N SER A 179 -12.09 24.24 4.38
CA SER A 179 -12.28 23.02 3.59
C SER A 179 -12.97 21.96 4.46
N LYS A 180 -14.11 21.41 4.00
CA LYS A 180 -14.75 20.26 4.66
C LYS A 180 -13.68 19.17 4.83
N ARG A 181 -13.51 18.60 6.04
CA ARG A 181 -12.49 17.57 6.36
C ARG A 181 -12.27 16.52 5.25
N LYS A 182 -13.36 16.03 4.62
CA LYS A 182 -13.33 15.09 3.48
C LYS A 182 -12.55 15.56 2.24
N GLY A 183 -12.39 16.87 2.03
CA GLY A 183 -11.70 17.45 0.88
C GLY A 183 -10.25 17.85 1.13
N ARG A 184 -9.68 17.60 2.31
CA ARG A 184 -8.28 17.94 2.63
C ARG A 184 -7.30 16.81 2.30
N PHE A 185 -7.73 15.55 2.49
CA PHE A 185 -6.84 14.40 2.37
C PHE A 185 -7.00 13.62 1.07
N TRP A 186 -8.04 13.91 0.28
CA TRP A 186 -8.36 13.16 -0.94
C TRP A 186 -7.22 13.13 -1.96
N LYS A 187 -6.42 14.21 -2.08
CA LYS A 187 -5.27 14.24 -2.98
C LYS A 187 -4.21 13.22 -2.58
N TRP A 188 -3.89 13.16 -1.29
CA TRP A 188 -2.96 12.16 -0.75
C TRP A 188 -3.49 10.74 -0.90
N LEU A 189 -4.78 10.53 -0.64
CA LEU A 189 -5.45 9.24 -0.88
C LEU A 189 -5.47 8.86 -2.37
N GLY A 190 -5.55 9.85 -3.27
CA GLY A 190 -5.38 9.68 -4.71
C GLY A 190 -3.98 9.25 -5.11
N VAL A 191 -2.93 9.81 -4.49
CA VAL A 191 -1.55 9.33 -4.67
C VAL A 191 -1.43 7.87 -4.21
N ILE A 192 -1.89 7.55 -3.00
CA ILE A 192 -1.87 6.17 -2.48
C ILE A 192 -2.63 5.20 -3.41
N ALA A 193 -3.76 5.63 -3.96
CA ALA A 193 -4.51 4.84 -4.93
C ALA A 193 -3.70 4.59 -6.21
N ALA A 194 -3.00 5.60 -6.74
CA ALA A 194 -2.14 5.47 -7.92
C ALA A 194 -1.02 4.43 -7.69
N ASP A 195 -0.39 4.43 -6.51
CA ASP A 195 0.66 3.47 -6.14
C ASP A 195 0.13 2.04 -6.19
N VAL A 196 -1.04 1.83 -5.61
CA VAL A 196 -1.70 0.52 -5.53
C VAL A 196 -2.14 0.05 -6.92
N ILE A 197 -2.76 0.92 -7.72
CA ILE A 197 -3.15 0.63 -9.11
C ILE A 197 -1.93 0.22 -9.92
N SER A 198 -0.87 1.02 -9.85
CA SER A 198 0.38 0.79 -10.57
C SER A 198 0.99 -0.55 -10.18
N TYR A 199 1.06 -0.86 -8.88
CA TYR A 199 1.54 -2.15 -8.42
C TYR A 199 0.67 -3.32 -8.93
N PHE A 200 -0.65 -3.20 -8.92
CA PHE A 200 -1.53 -4.25 -9.42
C PHE A 200 -1.36 -4.52 -10.93
N GLN A 201 -1.10 -3.48 -11.72
CA GLN A 201 -0.91 -3.59 -13.16
C GLN A 201 0.50 -4.06 -13.55
N SER A 202 1.52 -3.63 -12.81
CA SER A 202 2.92 -3.90 -13.13
C SER A 202 3.55 -5.06 -12.37
N GLU A 203 2.97 -5.44 -11.23
CA GLU A 203 3.58 -6.31 -10.22
C GLU A 203 4.97 -5.80 -9.76
N ASN A 204 5.19 -4.48 -9.82
CA ASN A 204 6.51 -3.86 -9.70
C ASN A 204 6.54 -2.67 -8.72
N PRO A 205 7.32 -2.74 -7.62
CA PRO A 205 7.38 -1.66 -6.64
C PRO A 205 8.08 -0.40 -7.18
N GLY A 206 8.99 -0.53 -8.15
CA GLY A 206 9.66 0.59 -8.80
C GLY A 206 8.70 1.38 -9.70
N THR A 207 7.90 0.68 -10.50
CA THR A 207 6.84 1.31 -11.31
C THR A 207 5.81 2.01 -10.41
N ALA A 208 5.41 1.39 -9.30
CA ALA A 208 4.51 2.01 -8.34
C ALA A 208 5.10 3.29 -7.73
N ALA A 209 6.38 3.29 -7.38
CA ALA A 209 7.06 4.48 -6.87
C ALA A 209 7.09 5.62 -7.90
N THR A 210 7.29 5.30 -9.18
CA THR A 210 7.19 6.28 -10.27
C THR A 210 5.78 6.85 -10.42
N SER A 211 4.75 6.01 -10.36
CA SER A 211 3.35 6.49 -10.37
C SER A 211 3.01 7.39 -9.18
N SER A 212 3.63 7.14 -8.02
CA SER A 212 3.48 7.98 -6.82
C SER A 212 3.99 9.39 -7.03
N ASP A 213 5.20 9.50 -7.60
CA ASP A 213 5.86 10.77 -7.95
C ASP A 213 5.04 11.57 -9.00
N ASP A 214 4.57 10.89 -10.04
CA ASP A 214 3.70 11.50 -11.05
C ASP A 214 2.36 11.97 -10.48
N ALA A 215 1.70 11.13 -9.66
CA ALA A 215 0.43 11.48 -9.04
C ALA A 215 0.59 12.64 -8.04
N TYR A 216 1.69 12.66 -7.29
CA TYR A 216 2.04 13.76 -6.40
C TYR A 216 2.19 15.06 -7.19
N THR A 217 2.98 15.04 -8.27
CA THR A 217 3.18 16.20 -9.16
C THR A 217 1.84 16.69 -9.71
N LEU A 218 1.00 15.78 -10.21
CA LEU A 218 -0.33 16.11 -10.73
C LEU A 218 -1.21 16.82 -9.69
N PHE A 219 -1.30 16.29 -8.46
CA PHE A 219 -2.24 16.79 -7.46
C PHE A 219 -1.75 18.05 -6.73
N PHE A 220 -0.44 18.22 -6.55
CA PHE A 220 0.13 19.22 -5.67
C PHE A 220 0.93 20.31 -6.40
N GLU A 221 1.60 19.97 -7.48
CA GLU A 221 2.43 20.93 -8.23
C GLU A 221 1.68 21.47 -9.46
N GLY A 222 0.71 20.69 -9.97
CA GLY A 222 0.01 20.95 -11.22
C GLY A 222 0.93 20.67 -12.41
N PHE A 223 0.38 20.13 -13.50
CA PHE A 223 1.15 20.10 -14.75
C PHE A 223 1.40 21.53 -15.20
N GLY A 224 2.62 22.03 -14.96
CA GLY A 224 3.13 23.22 -15.60
C GLY A 224 3.21 22.97 -17.10
N PHE A 225 2.15 23.34 -17.83
CA PHE A 225 2.21 23.57 -19.26
C PHE A 225 2.75 24.98 -19.53
#